data_AF-A0A1A2LFK9-F1
#
_entry.id   AF-A0A1A2LFK9-F1
#
_cell.length_a   1.000
_cell.length_b   1.000
_cell.length_c   1.000
_cell.angle_alpha   90.00
_cell.angle_beta   90.00
_cell.angle_gamma   90.00
#
_symmetry.space_group_name_H-M   'P 1'
#
loop_
_entity.id
_entity.type
_entity.pdbx_description
1 polymer ?
#
loop_
_entity_poly.entity_id
_entity_poly.type
_entity_poly.pdbx_seq_one_letter_code
_entity_poly.pdbx_strand_id
1 'polypeptide(L)'
;MTISADDVRRLLASDVADPVLVLIQGHTDVVPAGRLDTDDYRGALRVISKSDLIGQTDGAQLSEQQMAEEAAKLDSEISNLGA
;
A
#
# COMPACT_ATOMS: atom_id res chain seq x y z
N MET A 1 -8.73 8.34 -8.23
CA MET A 1 -7.48 7.74 -7.71
C MET A 1 -7.76 6.26 -7.58
N THR A 2 -6.81 5.39 -7.91
CA THR A 2 -7.06 3.95 -7.90
C THR A 2 -5.81 3.21 -7.48
N ILE A 3 -5.84 2.54 -6.34
CA ILE A 3 -4.84 1.53 -5.98
C ILE A 3 -5.03 0.33 -6.91
N SER A 4 -3.93 -0.17 -7.46
CA SER A 4 -3.92 -1.27 -8.42
C SER A 4 -3.25 -2.53 -7.87
N ALA A 5 -3.47 -3.67 -8.55
CA ALA A 5 -2.77 -4.91 -8.25
C ALA A 5 -1.23 -4.76 -8.38
N ASP A 6 -0.76 -3.84 -9.23
CA ASP A 6 0.67 -3.58 -9.39
C ASP A 6 1.27 -2.87 -8.17
N ASP A 7 0.51 -2.01 -7.50
CA ASP A 7 0.94 -1.37 -6.25
C ASP A 7 1.10 -2.40 -5.14
N VAL A 8 0.17 -3.35 -5.04
CA VAL A 8 0.23 -4.48 -4.11
C VAL A 8 1.44 -5.37 -4.42
N ARG A 9 1.66 -5.69 -5.71
CA ARG A 9 2.81 -6.46 -6.17
C ARG A 9 4.13 -5.77 -5.81
N ARG A 10 4.24 -4.46 -6.06
CA ARG A 10 5.40 -3.65 -5.69
C ARG A 10 5.65 -3.66 -4.20
N LEU A 11 4.60 -3.53 -3.37
CA LEU A 11 4.73 -3.61 -1.92
C LEU A 11 5.29 -4.96 -1.47
N LEU A 12 4.73 -6.06 -1.99
CA LEU A 12 5.15 -7.42 -1.66
C LEU A 12 6.56 -7.76 -2.16
N ALA A 13 6.96 -7.22 -3.31
CA ALA A 13 8.29 -7.40 -3.90
C ALA A 13 9.35 -6.46 -3.32
N SER A 14 8.96 -5.45 -2.53
CA SER A 14 9.90 -4.45 -2.02
C SER A 14 10.84 -5.02 -0.96
N ASP A 15 12.12 -4.70 -1.10
CA ASP A 15 13.22 -5.08 -0.22
C ASP A 15 13.63 -3.95 0.75
N VAL A 16 12.92 -2.83 0.75
CA VAL A 16 13.19 -1.73 1.70
C VAL A 16 12.88 -2.17 3.14
N ALA A 17 13.49 -1.51 4.12
CA ALA A 17 13.18 -1.76 5.52
C ALA A 17 11.75 -1.32 5.86
N ASP A 18 10.93 -2.25 6.37
CA ASP A 18 9.53 -2.04 6.71
C ASP A 18 8.73 -1.32 5.59
N PRO A 19 8.48 -1.99 4.45
CA PRO A 19 7.83 -1.37 3.30
C PRO A 19 6.39 -0.96 3.61
N VAL A 20 6.03 0.25 3.22
CA VAL A 20 4.70 0.83 3.38
C VAL A 20 4.22 1.40 2.04
N LEU A 21 3.01 1.03 1.64
CA LEU A 21 2.32 1.66 0.52
C LEU A 21 1.68 2.96 1.03
N VAL A 22 1.95 4.05 0.32
CA VAL A 22 1.42 5.38 0.62
C VAL A 22 0.72 5.98 -0.58
N LEU A 23 -0.21 6.89 -0.32
CA LEU A 23 -0.81 7.79 -1.30
C LEU A 23 -0.31 9.21 -1.02
N ILE A 24 0.33 9.84 -1.99
CA ILE A 24 0.83 11.21 -1.89
C ILE A 24 0.56 11.93 -3.20
N GLN A 25 0.02 13.15 -3.14
CA GLN A 25 -0.25 13.99 -4.32
C GLN A 25 -0.95 13.23 -5.48
N GLY A 26 -1.90 12.36 -5.15
CA GLY A 26 -2.69 11.61 -6.13
C GLY A 26 -2.02 10.39 -6.77
N HIS A 27 -0.83 10.00 -6.31
CA HIS A 27 -0.12 8.80 -6.78
C HIS A 27 0.31 7.89 -5.62
N THR A 28 0.53 6.62 -5.93
CA THR A 28 0.95 5.58 -4.98
C THR A 28 2.47 5.39 -4.99
N ASP A 29 3.08 5.26 -3.81
CA ASP A 29 4.49 4.94 -3.67
C ASP A 29 4.74 3.89 -2.58
N VAL A 30 5.86 3.16 -2.69
CA VAL A 30 6.28 2.18 -1.68
C VAL A 30 7.58 2.65 -1.06
N VAL A 31 7.52 2.94 0.24
CA VAL A 31 8.62 3.58 0.97
C VAL A 31 8.93 2.83 2.25
N PRO A 32 10.16 2.95 2.79
CA PRO A 32 10.43 2.48 4.15
C PRO A 32 9.65 3.33 5.16
N ALA A 33 9.08 2.70 6.18
CA ALA A 33 8.29 3.39 7.21
C ALA A 33 9.04 4.58 7.85
N GLY A 34 10.35 4.46 8.03
CA GLY A 34 11.19 5.54 8.58
C GLY A 34 11.33 6.79 7.71
N ARG A 35 10.85 6.79 6.45
CA ARG A 35 10.81 7.98 5.59
C ARG A 35 9.50 8.77 5.67
N LEU A 36 8.46 8.24 6.32
CA LEU A 36 7.16 8.91 6.38
C LEU A 36 7.20 10.28 7.06
N ASP A 37 8.16 10.49 7.96
CA ASP A 37 8.35 11.77 8.67
C ASP A 37 9.24 12.78 7.92
N THR A 38 9.76 12.41 6.75
CA THR A 38 10.58 13.30 5.92
C THR A 38 9.73 14.27 5.10
N ASP A 39 10.30 15.40 4.70
CA ASP A 39 9.57 16.42 3.95
C ASP A 39 9.01 15.91 2.61
N ASP A 40 9.71 14.96 1.96
CA ASP A 40 9.28 14.36 0.69
C ASP A 40 7.96 13.59 0.80
N TYR A 41 7.64 13.07 2.00
CA TYR A 41 6.44 12.27 2.28
C TYR A 41 5.50 12.92 3.29
N ARG A 42 5.74 14.19 3.63
CA ARG A 42 4.87 14.98 4.50
C ARG A 42 3.47 15.07 3.90
N GLY A 43 2.47 14.59 4.65
CA GLY A 43 1.07 14.57 4.19
C GLY A 43 0.72 13.35 3.32
N ALA A 44 1.64 12.39 3.17
CA ALA A 44 1.30 11.09 2.60
C ALA A 44 0.28 10.38 3.50
N LEU A 45 -0.78 9.86 2.88
CA LEU A 45 -1.69 8.94 3.54
C LEU A 45 -1.08 7.55 3.53
N ARG A 46 -0.89 6.95 4.70
CA ARG A 46 -0.47 5.56 4.82
C ARG A 46 -1.64 4.64 4.46
N VAL A 47 -1.43 3.79 3.46
CA VAL A 47 -2.43 2.82 3.00
C VAL A 47 -2.31 1.54 3.83
N ILE A 48 -1.18 0.84 3.71
CA ILE A 48 -0.94 -0.43 4.38
C ILE A 48 0.57 -0.74 4.41
N SER A 49 1.04 -1.45 5.45
CA SER A 49 2.40 -1.99 5.47
C SER A 49 2.46 -3.38 4.82
N LYS A 50 3.64 -3.80 4.36
CA LYS A 50 3.84 -5.16 3.82
C LYS A 50 3.51 -6.22 4.88
N SER A 51 3.89 -6.00 6.14
CA SER A 51 3.59 -6.93 7.24
C SER A 51 2.10 -7.02 7.52
N ASP A 52 1.38 -5.89 7.51
CA ASP A 52 -0.07 -5.88 7.74
C ASP A 52 -0.81 -6.60 6.59
N LEU A 53 -0.38 -6.38 5.34
CA LEU A 53 -0.94 -7.07 4.18
C LEU A 53 -0.70 -8.59 4.24
N ILE A 54 0.52 -9.00 4.58
CA ILE A 54 0.86 -10.43 4.79
C ILE A 54 0.02 -11.01 5.93
N GLY A 55 -0.17 -10.26 7.02
CA GLY A 55 -1.03 -10.66 8.14
C GLY A 55 -2.51 -10.82 7.76
N GLN A 56 -3.05 -9.93 6.92
CA GLN A 56 -4.43 -10.01 6.44
C GLN A 56 -4.68 -11.21 5.51
N THR A 57 -3.61 -11.70 4.87
CA THR A 57 -3.66 -12.75 3.85
C THR A 57 -3.17 -14.09 4.39
N ASP A 58 -3.02 -14.20 5.71
CA ASP A 58 -2.49 -15.37 6.44
C ASP A 58 -1.14 -15.87 5.88
N GLY A 59 -0.33 -14.96 5.35
CA GLY A 59 0.99 -15.28 4.77
C GLY A 59 0.93 -15.97 3.40
N ALA A 60 -0.23 -16.02 2.75
CA ALA A 60 -0.35 -16.61 1.43
C ALA A 60 0.38 -15.77 0.37
N GLN A 61 1.04 -16.45 -0.59
CA GLN A 61 1.41 -15.80 -1.84
C GLN A 61 0.14 -15.46 -2.60
N LEU A 62 -0.10 -14.16 -2.81
CA LEU A 62 -1.26 -13.70 -3.57
C LEU A 62 -1.09 -13.99 -5.05
N SER A 63 -2.10 -14.61 -5.64
CA SER A 63 -2.28 -14.64 -7.08
C SER A 63 -2.57 -13.24 -7.62
N GLU A 64 -2.45 -13.05 -8.94
CA GLU A 64 -2.77 -11.78 -9.59
C GLU A 64 -4.20 -11.33 -9.33
N GLN A 65 -5.17 -12.26 -9.35
CA GLN A 65 -6.56 -11.96 -9.06
C GLN A 65 -6.73 -11.49 -7.61
N GLN A 66 -6.10 -12.17 -6.64
CA GLN A 66 -6.18 -11.77 -5.23
C GLN A 66 -5.50 -10.42 -4.98
N MET A 67 -4.40 -10.12 -5.67
CA MET A 67 -3.78 -8.79 -5.59
C MET A 67 -4.72 -7.69 -6.11
N ALA A 68 -5.51 -7.97 -7.15
CA ALA A 68 -6.52 -7.03 -7.65
C ALA A 68 -7.69 -6.86 -6.69
N GLU A 69 -8.15 -7.93 -6.04
CA GLU A 69 -9.20 -7.90 -5.02
C GLU A 69 -8.76 -7.08 -3.79
N GLU A 70 -7.55 -7.32 -3.28
CA GLU A 70 -6.99 -6.53 -2.17
C GLU A 70 -6.79 -5.06 -2.55
N ALA A 71 -6.30 -4.78 -3.76
CA ALA A 71 -6.17 -3.41 -4.25
C ALA A 71 -7.53 -2.66 -4.28
N ALA A 72 -8.58 -3.30 -4.78
CA ALA A 72 -9.92 -2.73 -4.83
C ALA A 72 -10.53 -2.47 -3.43
N LYS A 73 -10.23 -3.36 -2.47
CA LYS A 73 -10.63 -3.19 -1.07
C LYS A 73 -9.93 -1.98 -0.44
N LEU A 74 -8.61 -1.88 -0.58
CA LEU A 74 -7.82 -0.75 -0.09
C LEU A 74 -8.28 0.58 -0.71
N ASP A 75 -8.56 0.58 -2.02
CA ASP A 75 -9.05 1.77 -2.72
C ASP A 75 -10.41 2.25 -2.20
N SER A 76 -11.30 1.30 -1.91
CA SER A 76 -12.61 1.57 -1.33
C SER A 76 -12.49 2.13 0.10
N GLU A 77 -11.61 1.55 0.92
CA GLU A 77 -11.34 2.02 2.28
C GLU A 77 -10.82 3.46 2.29
N ILE A 78 -9.87 3.79 1.41
CA ILE A 78 -9.36 5.17 1.29
C ILE A 78 -10.44 6.12 0.79
N SER A 79 -11.21 5.72 -0.21
CA SER A 79 -12.29 6.55 -0.76
C SER A 79 -13.31 6.92 0.30
N ASN A 80 -13.56 6.02 1.27
CA ASN A 80 -14.45 6.27 2.41
C ASN A 80 -13.82 7.19 3.47
N LEU A 81 -12.48 7.23 3.59
CA LEU A 81 -11.79 8.14 4.52
C LEU A 81 -11.74 9.59 4.02
N GLY A 82 -11.88 9.79 2.70
CA GLY A 82 -11.92 11.11 2.07
C GLY A 82 -13.32 11.69 1.84
N ALA A 83 -14.37 11.00 2.29
CA ALA A 83 -15.78 11.39 2.13
C ALA A 83 -16.30 12.28 3.27
#